data_AF-A0A6H1ZHB6-F1
#
_entry.id   AF-A0A6H1ZHB6-F1
#
_cell.length_a   1.000
_cell.length_b   1.000
_cell.length_c   1.000
_cell.angle_alpha   90.00
_cell.angle_beta   90.00
_cell.angle_gamma   90.00
#
_symmetry.space_group_name_H-M   'P 1'
#
loop_
_entity.id
_entity.type
_entity.pdbx_description
1 polymer ?
#
loop_
_entity_poly.entity_id
_entity_poly.type
_entity_poly.pdbx_seq_one_letter_code
_entity_poly.pdbx_strand_id
1 'polypeptide(L)' 'MVEVVCAHHWYIEEAKDKTSEGVCKKCGEVRTFFNVEPHLEGYYDWERRRQTGIVLTKRDRMWVERI' A
#
# COMPACT_ATOMS: atom_id res chain seq x y z
N MET A 1 4.78 25.82 8.60
CA MET A 1 5.28 25.26 7.32
C MET A 1 5.65 23.82 7.60
N VAL A 2 5.01 22.84 6.96
CA VAL A 2 5.39 21.43 7.14
C VAL A 2 6.62 21.21 6.28
N GLU A 3 7.79 21.10 6.91
CA GLU A 3 9.01 20.73 6.18
C GLU A 3 8.79 19.38 5.50
N VAL A 4 9.06 19.32 4.19
CA VAL A 4 9.00 18.05 3.45
C VAL A 4 10.19 17.22 3.90
N VAL A 5 9.93 16.27 4.81
CA VAL A 5 10.98 15.63 5.58
C VAL A 5 11.96 14.83 4.69
N CYS A 6 11.53 14.27 3.55
CA CYS A 6 12.39 13.81 2.43
C CYS A 6 11.50 13.04 1.44
N ALA A 7 11.47 13.45 0.17
CA ALA A 7 10.59 12.88 -0.87
C ALA A 7 11.35 12.15 -2.00
N HIS A 8 12.53 11.60 -1.69
CA HIS A 8 13.37 10.88 -2.65
C HIS A 8 13.06 9.38 -2.68
N HIS A 9 13.83 8.64 -3.48
CA HIS A 9 13.77 7.18 -3.51
C HIS A 9 14.45 6.56 -2.28
N TRP A 10 13.79 5.57 -1.68
CA TRP A 10 14.24 4.85 -0.51
C TRP A 10 14.60 3.42 -0.87
N TYR A 11 15.69 2.91 -0.28
CA TYR A 11 15.95 1.48 -0.19
C TYR A 11 15.41 1.01 1.15
N ILE A 12 14.35 0.19 1.14
CA ILE A 12 13.71 -0.33 2.36
C ILE A 12 14.11 -1.79 2.48
N GLU A 13 14.50 -2.20 3.68
CA GLU A 13 14.87 -3.57 3.98
C GLU A 13 13.71 -4.55 3.77
N GLU A 14 14.05 -5.83 3.59
CA GLU A 14 13.06 -6.90 3.52
C GLU A 14 12.17 -6.90 4.76
N ALA A 15 10.87 -7.10 4.55
CA ALA A 15 9.87 -7.09 5.61
C ALA A 15 10.03 -8.33 6.51
N LYS A 16 10.68 -8.16 7.65
CA LYS A 16 10.83 -9.21 8.67
C LYS A 16 9.74 -9.15 9.74
N ASP A 17 9.32 -7.94 10.11
CA ASP A 17 8.35 -7.68 11.18
C ASP A 17 7.32 -6.61 10.74
N LYS A 18 6.60 -6.01 11.70
CA LYS A 18 5.61 -4.94 11.47
C LYS A 18 6.20 -3.68 10.86
N THR A 19 7.51 -3.50 10.97
CA THR A 19 8.22 -2.35 10.43
C THR A 19 9.53 -2.77 9.77
N SER A 20 9.96 -2.01 8.78
CA SER A 20 11.28 -2.10 8.16
C SER A 20 12.01 -0.77 8.26
N GLU A 21 13.34 -0.80 8.33
CA GLU A 21 14.15 0.40 8.14
C GLU A 21 14.35 0.67 6.65
N GLY A 22 14.44 1.95 6.31
CA GLY A 22 14.74 2.39 4.95
C GLY A 22 15.72 3.55 4.95
N VAL A 23 16.59 3.54 3.95
CA VAL A 23 17.62 4.56 3.73
C VAL A 23 17.36 5.30 2.43
N CYS A 24 17.33 6.63 2.49
CA CYS A 24 17.20 7.48 1.32
C CYS A 24 18.46 7.39 0.44
N LYS A 25 18.30 7.00 -0.83
CA LYS A 25 19.44 6.83 -1.76
C LYS A 25 20.16 8.13 -2.13
N LYS A 26 19.55 9.29 -1.86
CA LYS A 26 20.11 10.61 -2.20
C LYS A 26 20.64 11.36 -0.98
N CYS A 27 19.95 11.27 0.15
CA CYS A 27 20.27 12.04 1.35
C CYS A 27 20.94 11.21 2.45
N GLY A 28 20.89 9.87 2.36
CA GLY A 28 21.38 8.97 3.42
C GLY A 28 20.52 8.92 4.68
N GLU A 29 19.43 9.69 4.73
CA GLU A 29 18.45 9.70 5.82
C GLU A 29 17.89 8.30 6.09
N VAL A 30 17.74 7.93 7.37
CA VAL A 30 17.18 6.64 7.83
C VAL A 30 15.79 6.86 8.41
N ARG A 31 14.82 6.00 8.04
CA ARG A 31 13.44 6.03 8.56
C ARG A 31 12.84 4.65 8.73
N THR A 32 11.89 4.56 9.65
CA THR A 32 11.07 3.38 9.86
C THR A 32 9.79 3.45 9.01
N PHE A 33 9.49 2.36 8.30
CA PHE A 33 8.29 2.16 7.48
C PHE A 33 7.44 1.05 8.06
N PHE A 34 6.12 1.18 8.03
CA PHE A 34 5.20 0.12 8.44
C PHE A 34 4.99 -0.88 7.30
N ASN A 35 5.14 -2.16 7.61
CA ASN A 35 4.86 -3.25 6.71
C ASN A 35 3.38 -3.61 6.80
N VAL A 36 2.80 -4.03 5.67
CA VAL A 36 1.44 -4.57 5.64
C VAL A 36 1.48 -5.99 6.21
N GLU A 37 0.80 -6.23 7.32
CA GLU A 37 0.67 -7.59 7.86
C GLU A 37 -0.19 -8.46 6.93
N PRO A 38 0.25 -9.68 6.56
CA PRO A 38 -0.48 -10.56 5.64
C PRO A 38 -1.76 -11.20 6.24
N HIS A 39 -2.26 -10.74 7.39
CA HIS A 39 -3.34 -11.39 8.13
C HIS A 39 -4.65 -10.60 8.23
N LEU A 40 -4.96 -9.77 7.23
CA LEU A 40 -6.35 -9.34 7.05
C LEU A 40 -7.05 -10.37 6.17
N GLU A 41 -7.79 -11.26 6.83
CA GLU A 41 -8.79 -12.17 6.28
C GLU A 41 -9.78 -11.36 5.41
N GLY A 42 -9.42 -11.12 4.15
CA GLY A 42 -10.21 -10.32 3.21
C GLY A 42 -9.45 -9.31 2.34
N TYR A 43 -8.17 -9.01 2.59
CA TYR A 43 -7.44 -8.00 1.80
C TYR A 43 -6.91 -8.52 0.45
N TYR A 44 -6.68 -9.83 0.33
CA TYR A 44 -6.30 -10.51 -0.93
C TYR A 44 -7.47 -11.23 -1.60
N ASP A 45 -8.68 -10.68 -1.57
CA ASP A 45 -9.85 -11.28 -2.23
C ASP A 45 -9.88 -11.07 -3.77
N TRP A 46 -8.72 -11.12 -4.42
CA TRP A 46 -8.61 -11.02 -5.88
C TRP A 46 -9.06 -12.32 -6.58
N GLU A 47 -8.96 -13.46 -5.89
CA GLU A 47 -9.29 -14.78 -6.42
C GLU A 47 -10.81 -15.05 -6.42
N ARG A 48 -11.53 -14.64 -5.38
CA ARG A 48 -13.02 -14.72 -5.31
C ARG A 48 -13.70 -13.81 -6.34
N ARG A 49 -13.08 -12.66 -6.65
CA ARG A 49 -13.52 -11.77 -7.75
C ARG A 49 -13.41 -12.42 -9.13
N ARG A 50 -12.45 -13.34 -9.35
CA ARG A 50 -12.33 -14.10 -10.62
C ARG A 50 -13.38 -15.21 -10.73
N GLN A 51 -13.69 -15.89 -9.62
CA GLN A 51 -14.59 -17.06 -9.64
C GLN A 51 -16.08 -16.71 -9.68
N THR A 52 -16.48 -15.54 -9.21
CA THR A 52 -17.91 -15.16 -9.12
C THR A 52 -18.52 -14.64 -10.42
N GLY A 53 -17.73 -14.44 -11.49
CA GLY A 53 -18.25 -14.06 -12.81
C GLY A 53 -18.99 -12.72 -12.87
N ILE A 54 -18.88 -11.87 -11.84
CA ILE A 54 -19.53 -10.56 -11.82
C ILE A 54 -18.75 -9.62 -12.75
N VAL A 55 -19.22 -9.52 -13.98
CA VAL A 55 -18.80 -8.47 -14.92
C VAL A 55 -19.44 -7.17 -14.43
N LEU A 56 -18.71 -6.39 -13.62
CA LEU A 56 -19.09 -5.02 -13.32
C LEU A 56 -19.08 -4.24 -14.63
N THR A 57 -20.27 -3.91 -15.13
CA THR A 57 -20.39 -3.12 -16.34
C THR A 57 -20.11 -1.66 -15.98
N LYS A 58 -19.80 -0.81 -16.98
CA LYS A 58 -19.48 0.62 -16.76
C LYS A 58 -20.55 1.39 -15.96
N ARG A 59 -21.77 0.86 -15.81
CA ARG A 59 -22.85 1.45 -15.02
C ARG A 59 -22.68 1.33 -13.50
N ASP A 60 -21.91 0.36 -13.02
CA ASP A 60 -21.72 0.12 -11.58
C ASP A 60 -20.66 1.05 -10.95
N ARG A 61 -19.96 1.86 -11.77
CA ARG A 61 -18.92 2.80 -11.32
C ARG A 61 -19.43 4.10 -10.67
N MET A 62 -20.74 4.35 -10.62
CA MET A 62 -21.27 5.66 -10.16
C MET A 62 -21.65 5.74 -8.67
N TRP A 63 -21.49 4.68 -7.87
CA TRP A 63 -21.85 4.71 -6.44
C TRP A 63 -20.66 4.66 -5.47
N VAL A 64 -19.43 4.86 -5.93
CA VAL A 64 -18.26 5.02 -5.04
C VAL A 64 -17.76 6.48 -4.99
N GLU A 65 -18.63 7.43 -5.33
CA GLU A 65 -18.41 8.85 -5.06
C GLU A 65 -19.55 9.38 -4.18
N ARG A 66 -19.18 9.81 -2.96
CA ARG A 66 -20.03 10.35 -1.86
C ARG A 66 -20.78 9.22 -1.13
N ILE A 67 -20.67 9.02 0.18
CA ILE A 67 -20.42 9.89 1.34
C ILE A 67 -19.73 9.03 2.40
#